data_AF-A0A1C5P8W8-F1
#
_entry.id   AF-A0A1C5P8W8-F1
#
_cell.length_a   1.000
_cell.length_b   1.000
_cell.length_c   1.000
_cell.angle_alpha   90.00
_cell.angle_beta   90.00
_cell.angle_gamma   90.00
#
_symmetry.space_group_name_H-M   'P 1'
#
loop_
_entity.id
_entity.type
_entity.pdbx_description
1 polymer ?
#
loop_
_entity_poly.entity_id
_entity_poly.type
_entity_poly.pdbx_seq_one_letter_code
_entity_poly.pdbx_strand_id
1 'polypeptide(L)'
;MISGEIKRFLRDDGMIKVSRSLKELAYKAYLLKEDLQNQWGREPTVGELSERLGVEQEELVMALDAGGDVESLHKPIYQKDGQEIRLMDKLEEKSEEHEQVLNHIVLTELLGVLNQDEKRLIYLRYFAEQTQSQVGRELGISQVQVSRMEKKILGQLKNAYFHGKPTY
;
A
#
# COMPACT_ATOMS: atom_id res chain seq x y z
N MET A 1 30.43 13.31 28.74
CA MET A 1 29.36 13.49 29.75
C MET A 1 28.19 12.58 29.38
N ILE A 2 27.78 11.70 30.30
CA ILE A 2 26.71 10.70 30.08
C ILE A 2 25.38 11.34 29.64
N SER A 3 25.03 12.51 30.18
CA SER A 3 23.78 13.22 29.84
C SER A 3 23.68 13.64 28.37
N GLY A 4 24.79 14.00 27.73
CA GLY A 4 24.79 14.37 26.30
C GLY A 4 24.49 13.17 25.41
N GLU A 5 24.97 12.00 25.79
CA GLU A 5 24.75 10.75 25.06
C GLU A 5 23.30 10.26 25.21
N ILE A 6 22.72 10.37 26.40
CA ILE A 6 21.31 10.03 26.67
C ILE A 6 20.38 10.93 25.86
N LYS A 7 20.62 12.24 25.83
CA LYS A 7 19.82 13.18 25.02
C LYS A 7 19.96 12.89 23.52
N ARG A 8 21.14 12.50 23.06
CA ARG A 8 21.36 12.11 21.66
C ARG A 8 20.58 10.84 21.31
N PHE A 9 20.64 9.82 22.17
CA PHE A 9 19.95 8.54 21.97
C PHE A 9 18.43 8.72 21.92
N LEU A 10 17.83 9.37 22.93
CA LEU A 10 16.38 9.59 22.97
C LEU A 10 15.84 10.45 21.82
N ARG A 11 16.67 11.35 21.28
CA ARG A 11 16.30 12.21 20.15
C ARG A 11 16.43 11.49 18.81
N ASP A 12 17.50 10.73 18.64
CA ASP A 12 17.86 10.12 17.36
C ASP A 12 17.19 8.74 17.17
N ASP A 13 16.89 8.01 18.25
CA ASP A 13 16.29 6.67 18.24
C ASP A 13 14.79 6.73 18.61
N GLY A 14 13.93 6.63 17.59
CA GLY A 14 12.47 6.56 17.74
C GLY A 14 11.91 5.41 16.91
N MET A 15 10.65 5.03 17.16
CA MET A 15 9.99 3.91 16.45
C MET A 15 10.02 4.07 14.92
N ILE A 16 9.99 5.32 14.43
CA ILE A 16 10.14 5.66 13.01
C ILE A 16 11.38 6.53 12.81
N LYS A 17 12.22 6.16 11.85
CA LYS A 17 13.39 6.94 11.43
C LYS A 17 12.98 8.01 10.42
N VAL A 18 12.95 9.26 10.86
CA VAL A 18 12.72 10.45 10.02
C VAL A 18 13.98 11.33 9.97
N SER A 19 14.06 12.25 9.00
CA SER A 19 15.22 13.12 8.84
C SER A 19 15.37 14.09 10.03
N ARG A 20 16.61 14.49 10.32
CA ARG A 20 16.91 15.42 11.43
C ARG A 20 16.26 16.78 11.23
N SER A 21 16.27 17.30 10.01
CA SER A 21 15.68 18.60 9.67
C SER A 21 14.18 18.62 9.98
N LEU A 22 13.45 17.54 9.65
CA LEU A 22 12.02 17.43 9.95
C LEU A 22 11.74 17.41 11.46
N LYS A 23 12.51 16.65 12.26
CA LYS A 23 12.35 16.63 13.73
C LYS A 23 12.61 18.00 14.35
N GLU A 24 13.66 18.68 13.91
CA GLU A 24 13.99 20.02 14.41
C GLU A 24 12.92 21.04 14.03
N LEU A 25 12.39 20.96 12.82
CA LEU A 25 11.30 21.82 12.37
C LEU A 25 10.01 21.55 13.15
N ALA A 26 9.64 20.29 13.36
CA ALA A 26 8.49 19.88 14.16
C ALA A 26 8.58 20.41 15.61
N TYR A 27 9.76 20.29 16.23
CA TYR A 27 9.99 20.79 17.58
C TYR A 27 9.90 22.32 17.67
N LYS A 28 10.48 23.05 16.71
CA LYS A 28 10.35 24.51 16.63
C LYS A 28 8.90 24.95 16.43
N ALA A 29 8.17 24.24 15.58
CA ALA A 29 6.75 24.48 15.34
C ALA A 29 5.91 24.24 16.60
N TYR A 30 6.20 23.18 17.36
CA TYR A 30 5.55 22.89 18.63
C TYR A 30 5.72 24.04 19.64
N LEU A 31 6.97 24.48 19.86
CA LEU A 31 7.26 25.58 20.79
C LEU A 31 6.59 26.89 20.36
N LEU A 32 6.65 27.21 19.06
CA LEU A 32 6.00 28.39 18.52
C LEU A 32 4.48 28.31 18.67
N LYS A 33 3.88 27.13 18.46
CA LYS A 33 2.45 26.91 18.65
C LYS A 33 2.03 27.22 20.09
N GLU A 34 2.75 26.70 21.08
CA GLU A 34 2.47 26.99 22.51
C GLU A 34 2.58 28.48 22.83
N ASP A 35 3.64 29.15 22.36
CA ASP A 35 3.85 30.57 22.59
C ASP A 35 2.73 31.44 22.00
N LEU A 36 2.37 31.19 20.73
CA LEU A 36 1.30 31.92 20.06
C LEU A 36 -0.08 31.64 20.68
N GLN A 37 -0.33 30.40 21.10
CA GLN A 37 -1.57 30.04 21.77
C GLN A 37 -1.74 30.80 23.08
N ASN A 38 -0.66 30.93 23.87
CA ASN A 38 -0.66 31.73 25.09
C ASN A 38 -0.87 33.22 24.83
N GLN A 39 -0.30 33.76 23.75
CA GLN A 39 -0.42 35.18 23.40
C GLN A 39 -1.78 35.54 22.80
N TRP A 40 -2.37 34.67 21.97
CA TRP A 40 -3.58 34.96 21.20
C TRP A 40 -4.86 34.41 21.82
N GLY A 41 -4.76 33.50 22.79
CA GLY A 41 -5.91 32.83 23.38
C GLY A 41 -6.66 31.91 22.41
N ARG A 42 -6.04 31.57 21.27
CA ARG A 42 -6.53 30.62 20.27
C ARG A 42 -5.35 29.86 19.65
N GLU A 43 -5.63 28.71 19.05
CA GLU A 43 -4.59 28.01 18.30
C GLU A 43 -4.19 28.80 17.02
N PRO A 44 -2.88 28.87 16.71
CA PRO A 44 -2.39 29.41 15.45
C PRO A 44 -2.65 28.43 14.30
N THR A 45 -2.89 28.96 13.11
CA THR A 45 -3.05 28.17 11.88
C THR A 45 -1.69 27.72 11.33
N VAL A 46 -1.69 26.71 10.46
CA VAL A 46 -0.49 26.24 9.77
C VAL A 46 0.19 27.36 8.99
N GLY A 47 -0.57 28.23 8.33
CA GLY A 47 -0.03 29.38 7.60
C GLY A 47 0.62 30.42 8.51
N GLU A 48 0.04 30.71 9.67
CA GLU A 48 0.62 31.64 10.65
C GLU A 48 1.92 31.09 11.25
N LEU A 49 2.01 29.77 11.43
CA LEU A 49 3.23 29.10 11.88
C LEU A 49 4.29 29.09 10.78
N SER A 50 3.92 28.77 9.54
CA SER A 50 4.86 28.68 8.42
C SER A 50 5.50 30.04 8.11
N GLU A 51 4.70 31.11 8.10
CA GLU A 51 5.16 32.48 7.89
C GLU A 51 6.18 32.91 8.96
N ARG A 52 5.92 32.60 10.23
CA ARG A 52 6.82 32.93 11.35
C ARG A 52 8.08 32.08 11.39
N LEU A 53 8.01 30.84 10.92
CA LEU A 53 9.15 29.92 10.84
C LEU A 53 9.98 30.12 9.57
N GLY A 54 9.45 30.82 8.57
CA GLY A 54 10.11 31.04 7.28
C GLY A 54 10.23 29.77 6.44
N VAL A 55 9.23 28.88 6.52
CA VAL A 55 9.17 27.62 5.77
C VAL A 55 7.90 27.54 4.94
N GLU A 56 7.90 26.72 3.90
CA GLU A 56 6.68 26.43 3.12
C GLU A 56 5.67 25.66 3.97
N GLN A 57 4.37 25.86 3.70
CA GLN A 57 3.31 25.21 4.47
C GLN A 57 3.37 23.68 4.33
N GLU A 58 3.66 23.18 3.13
CA GLU A 58 3.79 21.76 2.84
C GLU A 58 4.94 21.13 3.65
N GLU A 59 6.07 21.83 3.76
CA GLU A 59 7.21 21.39 4.55
C GLU A 59 6.87 21.33 6.04
N LEU A 60 6.15 22.33 6.54
CA LEU A 60 5.68 22.36 7.92
C LEU A 60 4.70 21.21 8.22
N VAL A 61 3.75 20.94 7.33
CA VAL A 61 2.79 19.84 7.48
C VAL A 61 3.53 18.50 7.53
N MET A 62 4.46 18.28 6.59
CA MET A 62 5.29 17.05 6.59
C MET A 62 6.10 16.91 7.89
N ALA A 63 6.63 18.00 8.43
CA ALA A 63 7.38 17.97 9.68
C ALA A 63 6.48 17.62 10.89
N LEU A 64 5.29 18.22 10.98
CA LEU A 64 4.32 17.93 12.03
C LEU A 64 3.86 16.47 11.99
N ASP A 65 3.58 15.94 10.81
CA ASP A 65 3.20 14.52 10.63
C ASP A 65 4.36 13.58 10.98
N ALA A 66 5.58 13.92 10.56
CA ALA A 66 6.77 13.14 10.85
C ALA A 66 7.14 13.13 12.36
N GLY A 67 6.67 14.12 13.11
CA GLY A 67 6.84 14.22 14.56
C GLY A 67 5.75 13.54 15.38
N GLY A 68 4.73 12.96 14.74
CA GLY A 68 3.62 12.29 15.43
C GLY A 68 4.06 11.02 16.17
N ASP A 69 3.45 10.78 17.33
CA ASP A 69 3.63 9.53 18.08
C ASP A 69 2.94 8.35 17.38
N VAL A 70 3.57 7.18 17.44
CA VAL A 70 2.96 5.93 16.96
C VAL A 70 1.99 5.41 18.02
N GLU A 71 0.75 5.12 17.62
CA GLU A 71 -0.21 4.48 18.52
C GLU A 71 -0.01 2.98 18.64
N SER A 72 -0.19 2.44 19.84
CA SER A 72 -0.20 1.00 20.06
C SER A 72 -1.44 0.36 19.44
N LEU A 73 -1.26 -0.68 18.64
CA LEU A 73 -2.34 -1.50 18.09
C LEU A 73 -3.21 -2.17 19.18
N HIS A 74 -2.64 -2.38 20.36
CA HIS A 74 -3.35 -2.94 21.52
C HIS A 74 -4.06 -1.88 22.36
N LYS A 75 -4.02 -0.60 21.97
CA LYS A 75 -4.72 0.47 22.68
C LYS A 75 -6.23 0.17 22.70
N PRO A 76 -6.89 0.13 23.87
CA PRO A 76 -8.33 0.03 23.94
C PRO A 76 -8.97 1.31 23.41
N ILE A 77 -9.88 1.17 22.46
CA ILE A 77 -10.63 2.29 21.86
C ILE A 77 -12.10 2.30 22.27
N TYR A 78 -12.59 1.19 22.81
CA TYR A 78 -13.93 1.07 23.38
C TYR A 78 -13.94 -0.02 24.45
N GLN A 79 -14.62 0.23 25.56
CA GLN A 79 -14.80 -0.74 26.63
C GLN A 79 -16.25 -0.69 27.13
N LYS A 80 -16.96 -1.81 27.01
CA LYS A 80 -18.31 -1.98 27.59
C LYS A 80 -18.53 -3.43 28.00
N ASP A 81 -19.07 -3.63 29.20
CA ASP A 81 -19.50 -4.94 29.73
C ASP A 81 -18.44 -6.06 29.59
N GLY A 82 -17.17 -5.73 29.86
CA GLY A 82 -16.05 -6.69 29.82
C GLY A 82 -15.53 -7.01 28.41
N GLN A 83 -16.12 -6.46 27.35
CA GLN A 83 -15.57 -6.50 26.00
C GLN A 83 -14.71 -5.26 25.74
N GLU A 84 -13.43 -5.50 25.47
CA GLU A 84 -12.44 -4.50 25.06
C GLU A 84 -12.29 -4.58 23.54
N ILE A 85 -12.56 -3.48 22.83
CA ILE A 85 -12.23 -3.35 21.42
C ILE A 85 -10.90 -2.60 21.34
N ARG A 86 -9.92 -3.20 20.69
CA ARG A 86 -8.58 -2.64 20.47
C ARG A 86 -8.52 -1.93 19.13
N LEU A 87 -7.56 -1.02 18.98
CA LEU A 87 -7.33 -0.30 17.74
C LEU A 87 -7.15 -1.25 16.54
N MET A 88 -6.43 -2.36 16.75
CA MET A 88 -6.22 -3.39 15.72
C MET A 88 -7.51 -4.02 15.20
N ASP A 89 -8.56 -4.12 16.03
CA ASP A 89 -9.82 -4.79 15.64
C ASP A 89 -10.65 -3.95 14.64
N LYS A 90 -10.31 -2.67 14.48
CA LYS A 90 -10.89 -1.77 13.46
C LYS A 90 -10.10 -1.72 12.17
N LEU A 91 -8.90 -2.28 12.14
CA LEU A 91 -8.13 -2.34 10.92
C LEU A 91 -8.78 -3.40 10.02
N GLU A 92 -9.26 -2.96 8.85
CA GLU A 92 -9.74 -3.89 7.84
C GLU A 92 -8.58 -4.79 7.43
N GLU A 93 -8.70 -6.08 7.74
CA GLU A 93 -7.85 -7.09 7.15
C GLU A 93 -8.25 -7.15 5.67
N LYS A 94 -7.38 -6.66 4.78
CA LYS A 94 -7.49 -7.00 3.35
C LYS A 94 -7.24 -8.49 3.26
N SER A 95 -8.27 -9.30 3.48
CA SER A 95 -8.10 -10.76 3.43
C SER A 95 -7.74 -11.12 1.99
N GLU A 96 -6.51 -11.59 1.82
CA GLU A 96 -6.03 -12.13 0.54
C GLU A 96 -6.97 -13.25 0.05
N GLU A 97 -7.67 -13.92 0.97
CA GLU A 97 -8.64 -14.97 0.67
C GLU A 97 -9.79 -14.51 -0.23
N HIS A 98 -10.38 -13.33 0.04
CA HIS A 98 -11.46 -12.81 -0.81
C HIS A 98 -10.93 -12.45 -2.21
N GLU A 99 -9.74 -11.87 -2.28
CA GLU A 99 -9.10 -11.52 -3.55
C GLU A 99 -8.75 -12.77 -4.37
N GLN A 100 -8.29 -13.84 -3.73
CA GLN A 100 -8.01 -15.13 -4.38
C GLN A 100 -9.27 -15.77 -4.96
N VAL A 101 -10.38 -15.78 -4.22
CA VAL A 101 -11.66 -16.32 -4.70
C VAL A 101 -12.17 -15.52 -5.91
N LEU A 102 -12.15 -14.20 -5.82
CA LEU A 102 -12.53 -13.31 -6.93
C LEU A 102 -11.65 -13.56 -8.16
N ASN A 103 -10.33 -13.63 -7.98
CA ASN A 103 -9.39 -13.92 -9.06
C ASN A 103 -9.66 -15.29 -9.71
N HIS A 104 -10.02 -16.30 -8.92
CA HIS A 104 -10.34 -17.62 -9.44
C HIS A 104 -11.63 -17.62 -10.28
N ILE A 105 -12.67 -16.93 -9.81
CA ILE A 105 -13.93 -16.78 -10.55
C ILE A 105 -13.68 -16.08 -11.89
N VAL A 106 -13.01 -14.92 -11.85
CA VAL A 106 -12.68 -14.14 -13.05
C VAL A 106 -11.83 -14.96 -14.03
N LEU A 107 -10.80 -15.65 -13.56
CA LEU A 107 -9.95 -16.48 -14.41
C LEU A 107 -10.75 -17.62 -15.06
N THR A 108 -11.67 -18.24 -14.33
CA THR A 108 -12.54 -19.30 -14.85
C THR A 108 -13.43 -18.79 -15.98
N GLU A 109 -14.05 -17.62 -15.82
CA GLU A 109 -14.85 -17.00 -16.87
C GLU A 109 -14.02 -16.63 -18.11
N LEU A 110 -12.84 -16.03 -17.88
CA LEU A 110 -11.94 -15.64 -18.98
C LEU A 110 -11.45 -16.85 -19.76
N LEU A 111 -11.07 -17.94 -19.09
CA LEU A 111 -10.69 -19.18 -19.77
C LEU A 111 -11.90 -19.79 -20.50
N GLY A 112 -13.13 -19.54 -20.06
CA GLY A 112 -14.37 -19.96 -20.71
C GLY A 112 -14.49 -19.51 -22.17
N VAL A 113 -13.94 -18.36 -22.54
CA VAL A 113 -14.01 -17.82 -23.92
C VAL A 113 -13.07 -18.52 -24.91
N LEU A 114 -12.11 -19.28 -24.40
CA LEU A 114 -11.10 -19.97 -25.20
C LEU A 114 -11.64 -21.32 -25.71
N ASN A 115 -11.26 -21.68 -26.93
CA ASN A 115 -11.51 -23.02 -27.44
C ASN A 115 -10.57 -24.06 -26.79
N GLN A 116 -10.79 -25.35 -27.07
CA GLN A 116 -10.04 -26.44 -26.42
C GLN A 116 -8.53 -26.39 -26.71
N ASP A 117 -8.13 -26.03 -27.93
CA ASP A 117 -6.72 -25.95 -28.32
C ASP A 117 -6.02 -24.75 -27.63
N GLU A 118 -6.72 -23.63 -27.54
CA GLU A 118 -6.27 -22.43 -26.83
C GLU A 118 -6.12 -22.69 -25.33
N LYS A 119 -7.11 -23.36 -24.71
CA LYS A 119 -7.04 -23.81 -23.30
C LYS A 119 -5.86 -24.74 -23.06
N ARG A 120 -5.67 -25.73 -23.95
CA ARG A 120 -4.54 -26.67 -23.85
C ARG A 120 -3.20 -25.95 -23.92
N LEU A 121 -3.03 -25.00 -24.84
CA LEU A 121 -1.82 -24.20 -24.94
C LEU A 121 -1.55 -23.41 -23.66
N ILE A 122 -2.56 -22.71 -23.12
CA ILE A 122 -2.43 -21.93 -21.88
C ILE A 122 -2.12 -22.82 -20.68
N TYR A 123 -2.77 -23.98 -20.57
CA TYR A 123 -2.46 -24.96 -19.54
C TYR A 123 -0.99 -25.38 -19.58
N LEU A 124 -0.48 -25.75 -20.77
CA LEU A 124 0.92 -26.16 -20.90
C LEU A 124 1.90 -25.04 -20.56
N ARG A 125 1.59 -23.79 -20.94
CA ARG A 125 2.46 -22.63 -20.72
C ARG A 125 2.51 -22.16 -19.27
N TYR A 126 1.35 -22.09 -18.61
CA TYR A 126 1.21 -21.40 -17.31
C TYR A 126 0.95 -22.34 -16.13
N PHE A 127 0.36 -23.51 -16.37
CA PHE A 127 0.11 -24.49 -15.31
C PHE A 127 1.17 -25.59 -15.29
N ALA A 128 1.58 -26.09 -16.46
CA ALA A 128 2.64 -27.09 -16.57
C ALA A 128 4.05 -26.48 -16.79
N GLU A 129 4.16 -25.14 -16.75
CA GLU A 129 5.42 -24.39 -16.86
C GLU A 129 6.31 -24.73 -18.07
N GLN A 130 5.72 -25.24 -19.16
CA GLN A 130 6.48 -25.59 -20.36
C GLN A 130 6.87 -24.35 -21.16
N THR A 131 8.10 -24.30 -21.66
CA THR A 131 8.57 -23.30 -22.64
C THR A 131 7.80 -23.39 -23.96
N GLN A 132 7.74 -22.31 -24.73
CA GLN A 132 7.08 -22.31 -26.06
C GLN A 132 7.66 -23.39 -27.00
N SER A 133 8.94 -23.70 -26.89
CA SER A 133 9.58 -24.79 -27.66
C SER A 133 9.14 -26.18 -27.20
N GLN A 134 8.92 -26.39 -25.89
CA GLN A 134 8.36 -27.64 -25.36
C GLN A 134 6.90 -27.81 -25.81
N VAL A 135 6.10 -26.75 -25.69
CA VAL A 135 4.71 -26.74 -26.16
C VAL A 135 4.64 -27.01 -27.67
N GLY A 136 5.53 -26.42 -28.47
CA GLY A 136 5.60 -26.66 -29.90
C GLY A 136 5.88 -28.12 -30.24
N ARG A 137 6.80 -28.76 -29.50
CA ARG A 137 7.06 -30.20 -29.63
C ARG A 137 5.84 -31.05 -29.26
N GLU A 138 5.13 -30.70 -28.20
CA GLU A 138 3.94 -31.44 -27.76
C GLU A 138 2.75 -31.28 -28.71
N LEU A 139 2.57 -30.08 -29.28
CA LEU A 139 1.47 -29.77 -30.20
C LEU A 139 1.80 -30.02 -31.68
N GLY A 140 3.02 -30.46 -32.00
CA GLY A 140 3.45 -30.73 -33.38
C GLY A 140 3.60 -29.50 -34.27
N ILE A 141 3.91 -28.34 -33.67
CA ILE A 141 4.02 -27.04 -34.36
C ILE A 141 5.31 -26.31 -33.98
N SER A 142 5.69 -25.31 -34.77
CA SER A 142 6.88 -24.51 -34.46
C SER A 142 6.69 -23.62 -33.24
N GLN A 143 7.78 -23.33 -32.52
CA GLN A 143 7.79 -22.36 -31.41
C GLN A 143 7.25 -20.98 -31.85
N VAL A 144 7.50 -20.57 -33.09
CA VAL A 144 6.98 -19.31 -33.65
C VAL A 144 5.45 -19.34 -33.77
N GLN A 145 4.87 -20.48 -34.18
CA GLN A 145 3.41 -20.65 -34.20
C GLN A 145 2.83 -20.60 -32.79
N VAL A 146 3.46 -21.26 -31.81
CA VAL A 146 3.06 -21.18 -30.40
C VAL A 146 3.07 -19.73 -29.91
N SER A 147 4.15 -18.99 -30.17
CA SER A 147 4.28 -17.58 -29.78
C SER A 147 3.16 -16.70 -30.37
N ARG A 148 2.83 -16.90 -31.65
CA ARG A 148 1.73 -16.17 -32.31
C ARG A 148 0.37 -16.51 -31.71
N MET A 149 0.10 -17.78 -31.43
CA MET A 149 -1.16 -18.20 -30.81
C MET A 149 -1.27 -17.70 -29.37
N GLU A 150 -0.21 -17.83 -28.57
CA GLU A 150 -0.17 -17.32 -27.18
C GLU A 150 -0.46 -15.81 -27.15
N LYS A 151 0.17 -15.03 -28.05
CA LYS A 151 -0.10 -13.59 -28.15
C LYS A 151 -1.56 -13.30 -28.52
N LYS A 152 -2.16 -14.08 -29.43
CA LYS A 152 -3.57 -13.94 -29.81
C LYS A 152 -4.50 -14.26 -28.64
N ILE A 153 -4.24 -15.35 -27.94
CA ILE A 153 -5.01 -15.81 -26.77
C ILE A 153 -4.95 -14.75 -25.66
N LEU A 154 -3.77 -14.27 -25.31
CA LEU A 154 -3.61 -13.20 -24.30
C LEU A 154 -4.35 -11.92 -24.71
N GLY A 155 -4.38 -11.60 -26.00
CA GLY A 155 -5.18 -10.49 -26.53
C GLY A 155 -6.69 -10.71 -26.36
N GLN A 156 -7.19 -11.92 -26.61
CA GLN A 156 -8.60 -12.28 -26.38
C GLN A 156 -8.97 -12.20 -24.90
N LEU A 157 -8.14 -12.76 -24.02
CA LEU A 157 -8.34 -12.71 -22.56
C LEU A 157 -8.33 -11.26 -22.05
N LYS A 158 -7.40 -10.44 -22.53
CA LYS A 158 -7.36 -9.01 -22.20
C LYS A 158 -8.64 -8.29 -22.64
N ASN A 159 -9.11 -8.54 -23.86
CA ASN A 159 -10.34 -7.93 -24.35
C ASN A 159 -11.56 -8.38 -23.54
N ALA A 160 -11.65 -9.68 -23.20
CA ALA A 160 -12.70 -10.23 -22.37
C ALA A 160 -12.68 -9.65 -20.95
N TYR A 161 -11.49 -9.38 -20.38
CA TYR A 161 -11.38 -8.74 -19.07
C TYR A 161 -11.93 -7.30 -19.05
N PHE A 162 -11.68 -6.51 -20.10
CA PHE A 162 -12.15 -5.11 -20.17
C PHE A 162 -13.57 -4.93 -20.72
N HIS A 163 -14.08 -5.88 -21.51
CA HIS A 163 -15.36 -5.74 -22.23
C HIS A 163 -16.35 -6.88 -21.96
N GLY A 164 -15.96 -7.89 -21.18
CA GLY A 164 -16.90 -8.86 -20.63
C GLY A 164 -17.87 -8.12 -19.73
N LYS A 165 -19.18 -8.28 -19.99
CA LYS A 165 -20.20 -7.70 -19.10
C LYS A 165 -19.92 -8.24 -17.69
N PRO A 166 -19.81 -7.38 -16.66
CA PRO A 166 -19.77 -7.88 -15.30
C PRO A 166 -21.11 -8.55 -15.04
N THR A 167 -21.09 -9.87 -14.87
CA THR A 167 -22.25 -10.63 -14.40
C THR A 167 -22.21 -10.57 -12.88
N TYR A 168 -22.63 -9.44 -12.32
CA TYR A 168 -22.94 -9.29 -10.90
C TYR A 168 -24.29 -8.57 -10.77
#